data_AF-A0A927PHT3-F1
#
_entry.id   AF-A0A927PHT3-F1
#
_cell.length_a   1.000
_cell.length_b   1.000
_cell.length_c   1.000
_cell.angle_alpha   90.00
_cell.angle_beta   90.00
_cell.angle_gamma   90.00
#
_symmetry.space_group_name_H-M   'P 1'
#
loop_
_entity.id
_entity.type
_entity.pdbx_description
1 polymer ?
#
loop_
_entity_poly.entity_id
_entity_poly.type
_entity_poly.pdbx_seq_one_letter_code
_entity_poly.pdbx_strand_id
1 'polypeptide(L)'
;MNIDFPPPSNGIYNNAGSCRKLCSYLEHEDLERIEKGIYTEGFFNLTEENLYKSQVIKDIDSNKAQLLKTDAKFYAIHISPSAKELQAMGSTEQEQAEAMRRYIREVFIPEYAKNFNKGLSAEDIKFYGKIHFNRNRSDNNEGNMHCHIIVSRKDQSNKKKLSPLTNHKNTKKGTVKGGFDRANLFQQAEKGFDKLFNYDRPLNESFECYNAMKSGSIQKQIKMQERMDELTNSVQHDDMNSVSQYNSESVSKSDKQEKQEENKKRNRGLKF
;
A
#
# COMPACT_ATOMS: atom_id res chain seq x y z
N MET A 1 3.80 0.90 -1.05
CA MET A 1 2.63 1.17 -0.16
C MET A 1 3.14 1.67 1.18
N ASN A 2 2.70 2.84 1.68
CA ASN A 2 3.13 3.31 3.01
C ASN A 2 2.14 2.83 4.10
N ILE A 3 2.67 2.13 5.11
CA ILE A 3 1.89 1.62 6.25
C ILE A 3 2.59 2.02 7.54
N ASP A 4 1.86 2.64 8.46
CA ASP A 4 2.38 3.11 9.75
C ASP A 4 1.47 2.70 10.92
N PHE A 5 2.07 2.52 12.09
CA PHE A 5 1.40 2.33 13.37
C PHE A 5 1.67 3.56 14.25
N PRO A 6 0.92 4.65 14.05
CA PRO A 6 1.16 5.89 14.77
C PRO A 6 1.09 5.65 16.29
N PRO A 7 2.03 6.20 17.07
CA PRO A 7 1.97 6.11 18.51
C PRO A 7 0.77 6.93 19.02
N PRO A 8 0.18 6.53 20.16
CA PRO A 8 -0.76 7.40 20.86
C PRO A 8 -0.09 8.74 21.16
N SER A 9 -0.79 9.84 20.90
CA SER A 9 -0.28 11.20 21.13
C SER A 9 -1.12 11.90 22.21
N ASN A 10 -0.50 12.80 22.98
CA ASN A 10 -1.18 13.51 24.06
C ASN A 10 -2.37 14.39 23.57
N GLY A 11 -2.47 14.65 22.26
CA GLY A 11 -3.53 15.45 21.64
C GLY A 11 -4.60 14.67 20.86
N ILE A 12 -4.23 13.65 20.07
CA ILE A 12 -5.16 13.00 19.12
C ILE A 12 -5.89 11.82 19.77
N TYR A 13 -5.17 10.91 20.44
CA TYR A 13 -5.78 9.81 21.19
C TYR A 13 -4.81 9.16 22.17
N ASN A 14 -5.38 8.60 23.25
CA ASN A 14 -4.71 7.66 24.14
C ASN A 14 -5.36 6.28 23.96
N ASN A 15 -4.57 5.28 23.59
CA ASN A 15 -5.09 3.95 23.31
C ASN A 15 -5.38 3.11 24.56
N ALA A 16 -5.00 3.53 25.77
CA ALA A 16 -5.41 2.85 27.01
C ALA A 16 -6.87 3.14 27.42
N GLY A 17 -7.45 4.22 26.85
CA GLY A 17 -8.82 4.67 27.07
C GLY A 17 -9.77 4.31 25.92
N SER A 18 -10.85 5.08 25.81
CA SER A 18 -11.85 4.97 24.75
C SER A 18 -11.27 5.40 23.39
N CYS A 19 -11.69 4.73 22.31
CA CYS A 19 -11.36 5.18 20.94
C CYS A 19 -12.15 6.41 20.48
N ARG A 20 -13.05 6.97 21.32
CA ARG A 20 -13.88 8.14 21.01
C ARG A 20 -13.10 9.33 20.47
N LYS A 21 -11.94 9.66 21.07
CA LYS A 21 -11.13 10.79 20.61
C LYS A 21 -10.61 10.55 19.19
N LEU A 22 -10.09 9.34 18.93
CA LEU A 22 -9.64 8.97 17.59
C LEU A 22 -10.80 8.99 16.59
N CYS A 23 -11.95 8.37 16.92
CA CYS A 23 -13.09 8.38 16.00
C CYS A 23 -13.61 9.80 15.72
N SER A 24 -13.59 10.69 16.72
CA SER A 24 -14.00 12.09 16.53
C SER A 24 -12.99 12.85 15.67
N TYR A 25 -11.69 12.58 15.86
CA TYR A 25 -10.67 13.07 14.95
C TYR A 25 -10.93 12.54 13.54
N LEU A 26 -11.20 11.26 13.33
CA LEU A 26 -11.41 10.71 11.99
C LEU A 26 -12.66 11.21 11.25
N GLU A 27 -13.61 11.88 11.92
CA GLU A 27 -14.76 12.48 11.25
C GLU A 27 -14.55 13.97 10.89
N HIS A 28 -13.40 14.58 11.22
CA HIS A 28 -13.17 16.00 10.90
C HIS A 28 -13.25 16.29 9.39
N GLU A 29 -12.69 15.43 8.54
CA GLU A 29 -12.81 15.58 7.08
C GLU A 29 -14.27 15.46 6.62
N ASP A 30 -15.07 14.60 7.24
CA ASP A 30 -16.49 14.46 6.86
C ASP A 30 -17.23 15.77 7.04
N LEU A 31 -16.97 16.48 8.14
CA LEU A 31 -17.58 17.78 8.41
C LEU A 31 -17.20 18.79 7.33
N GLU A 32 -15.91 18.86 6.95
CA GLU A 32 -15.42 19.73 5.87
C GLU A 32 -16.03 19.38 4.50
N ARG A 33 -16.28 18.10 4.22
CA ARG A 33 -16.92 17.63 2.98
C ARG A 33 -18.42 17.92 2.97
N ILE A 34 -19.11 17.72 4.09
CA ILE A 34 -20.54 18.03 4.26
C ILE A 34 -20.78 19.53 4.04
N GLU A 35 -19.94 20.41 4.60
CA GLU A 35 -20.01 21.86 4.37
C GLU A 35 -19.92 22.23 2.88
N LYS A 36 -19.21 21.43 2.08
CA LYS A 36 -19.06 21.59 0.64
C LYS A 36 -20.11 20.83 -0.19
N GLY A 37 -21.05 20.12 0.46
CA GLY A 37 -22.04 19.27 -0.22
C GLY A 37 -21.44 18.04 -0.90
N ILE A 38 -20.24 17.61 -0.47
CA ILE A 38 -19.52 16.45 -1.03
C ILE A 38 -19.89 15.20 -0.22
N TYR A 39 -20.03 14.08 -0.91
CA TYR A 39 -20.28 12.78 -0.29
C TYR A 39 -19.18 12.40 0.72
N THR A 40 -19.60 11.83 1.84
CA THR A 40 -18.72 11.32 2.90
C THR A 40 -18.82 9.81 2.99
N GLU A 41 -17.68 9.14 3.05
CA GLU A 41 -17.59 7.71 3.32
C GLU A 41 -17.89 7.44 4.80
N GLY A 42 -18.68 6.45 5.18
CA GLY A 42 -18.78 6.05 6.58
C GLY A 42 -17.60 5.18 7.04
N PHE A 43 -17.63 4.70 8.29
CA PHE A 43 -16.68 3.65 8.69
C PHE A 43 -17.05 2.32 7.99
N PHE A 44 -16.09 1.44 7.81
CA PHE A 44 -16.32 0.10 7.26
C PHE A 44 -15.59 -0.96 8.09
N ASN A 45 -16.03 -2.21 8.01
CA ASN A 45 -15.31 -3.35 8.58
C ASN A 45 -15.17 -4.45 7.51
N LEU A 46 -14.95 -5.70 7.93
CA LEU A 46 -14.76 -6.82 7.02
C LEU A 46 -15.95 -7.03 6.06
N THR A 47 -17.18 -6.79 6.52
CA THR A 47 -18.42 -7.14 5.79
C THR A 47 -19.39 -5.98 5.62
N GLU A 48 -19.31 -4.96 6.47
CA GLU A 48 -20.23 -3.83 6.52
C GLU A 48 -19.54 -2.54 6.07
N GLU A 49 -20.36 -1.63 5.55
CA GLU A 49 -19.99 -0.28 5.12
C GLU A 49 -20.91 0.73 5.79
N ASN A 50 -20.55 2.02 5.72
CA ASN A 50 -21.37 3.12 6.21
C ASN A 50 -21.74 3.04 7.70
N LEU A 51 -20.84 2.50 8.52
CA LEU A 51 -20.99 2.39 9.97
C LEU A 51 -20.80 3.75 10.64
N TYR A 52 -21.66 4.02 11.64
CA TYR A 52 -21.59 5.25 12.44
C TYR A 52 -20.48 5.18 13.49
N LYS A 53 -19.85 6.32 13.78
CA LYS A 53 -18.87 6.46 14.87
C LYS A 53 -19.34 5.88 16.20
N SER A 54 -20.61 6.08 16.58
CA SER A 54 -21.14 5.58 17.86
C SER A 54 -21.07 4.06 17.95
N GLN A 55 -21.31 3.36 16.84
CA GLN A 55 -21.20 1.91 16.73
C GLN A 55 -19.74 1.46 16.88
N VAL A 56 -18.81 2.11 16.16
CA VAL A 56 -17.37 1.84 16.25
C VAL A 56 -16.87 1.99 17.70
N ILE A 57 -17.24 3.08 18.36
CA ILE A 57 -16.87 3.36 19.75
C ILE A 57 -17.37 2.25 20.67
N LYS A 58 -18.66 1.91 20.58
CA LYS A 58 -19.27 0.87 21.40
C LYS A 58 -18.55 -0.47 21.22
N ASP A 59 -18.27 -0.85 19.98
CA ASP A 59 -17.73 -2.16 19.66
C ASP A 59 -16.27 -2.35 20.04
N ILE A 60 -15.45 -1.31 19.91
CA ILE A 60 -14.05 -1.31 20.34
C ILE A 60 -13.96 -1.19 21.86
N ASP A 61 -14.69 -0.25 22.48
CA ASP A 61 -14.57 0.03 23.92
C ASP A 61 -15.13 -1.10 24.80
N SER A 62 -16.01 -1.95 24.25
CA SER A 62 -16.52 -3.15 24.92
C SER A 62 -15.62 -4.38 24.74
N ASN A 63 -14.75 -4.42 23.72
CA ASN A 63 -13.89 -5.56 23.42
C ASN A 63 -12.57 -5.55 24.23
N LYS A 64 -12.68 -5.53 25.57
CA LYS A 64 -11.55 -5.31 26.48
C LYS A 64 -11.43 -6.34 27.61
N ALA A 65 -11.93 -7.56 27.43
CA ALA A 65 -11.88 -8.56 28.49
C ALA A 65 -10.43 -8.84 28.92
N GLN A 66 -10.22 -8.79 30.25
CA GLN A 66 -8.93 -9.01 30.91
C GLN A 66 -7.83 -8.01 30.50
N LEU A 67 -8.21 -6.83 30.02
CA LEU A 67 -7.29 -5.70 29.84
C LEU A 67 -7.32 -4.82 31.09
N LEU A 68 -6.15 -4.49 31.61
CA LEU A 68 -5.98 -3.57 32.73
C LEU A 68 -6.31 -2.13 32.32
N LYS A 69 -6.40 -1.21 33.29
CA LYS A 69 -6.66 0.21 32.99
C LYS A 69 -5.57 0.82 32.09
N THR A 70 -4.32 0.48 32.34
CA THR A 70 -3.13 0.98 31.61
C THR A 70 -2.85 0.23 30.30
N ASP A 71 -3.48 -0.93 30.10
CA ASP A 71 -3.32 -1.70 28.87
C ASP A 71 -3.87 -0.91 27.68
N ALA A 72 -3.15 -0.86 26.54
CA ALA A 72 -3.76 -0.46 25.27
C ALA A 72 -5.05 -1.26 25.01
N LYS A 73 -6.08 -0.63 24.45
CA LYS A 73 -7.39 -1.21 24.10
C LYS A 73 -7.55 -1.37 22.60
N PHE A 74 -6.91 -0.49 21.84
CA PHE A 74 -6.88 -0.52 20.39
C PHE A 74 -5.51 -0.05 19.87
N TYR A 75 -5.30 -0.19 18.57
CA TYR A 75 -4.18 0.38 17.83
C TYR A 75 -4.74 1.09 16.59
N ALA A 76 -4.10 2.19 16.21
CA ALA A 76 -4.36 2.83 14.94
C ALA A 76 -3.34 2.35 13.92
N ILE A 77 -3.77 2.26 12.66
CA ILE A 77 -2.93 1.93 11.51
C ILE A 77 -3.27 2.94 10.42
N HIS A 78 -2.25 3.52 9.79
CA HIS A 78 -2.42 4.38 8.64
C HIS A 78 -1.92 3.64 7.40
N ILE A 79 -2.76 3.60 6.37
CA ILE A 79 -2.42 3.01 5.06
C ILE A 79 -2.56 4.10 4.02
N SER A 80 -1.50 4.28 3.25
CA SER A 80 -1.30 5.42 2.38
C SER A 80 -0.63 4.95 1.10
N PRO A 81 -1.42 4.63 0.05
CA PRO A 81 -0.86 4.32 -1.25
C PRO A 81 -0.17 5.56 -1.85
N SER A 82 0.78 5.33 -2.75
CA SER A 82 1.36 6.37 -3.60
C SER A 82 0.37 6.80 -4.69
N ALA A 83 0.64 7.92 -5.35
CA ALA A 83 -0.16 8.36 -6.49
C ALA A 83 -0.25 7.28 -7.59
N LYS A 84 0.84 6.55 -7.87
CA LYS A 84 0.86 5.45 -8.84
C LYS A 84 0.01 4.27 -8.38
N GLU A 85 0.05 3.94 -7.09
CA GLU A 85 -0.80 2.88 -6.52
C GLU A 85 -2.28 3.28 -6.56
N LEU A 86 -2.61 4.54 -6.30
CA LEU A 86 -3.98 5.05 -6.43
C LEU A 86 -4.48 5.01 -7.87
N GLN A 87 -3.63 5.33 -8.85
CA GLN A 87 -3.97 5.17 -10.27
C GLN A 87 -4.29 3.71 -10.62
N ALA A 88 -3.56 2.74 -10.05
CA ALA A 88 -3.85 1.32 -10.23
C ALA A 88 -5.12 0.87 -9.50
N MET A 89 -5.57 1.60 -8.47
CA MET A 89 -6.82 1.34 -7.76
C MET A 89 -8.06 1.88 -8.50
N GLY A 90 -7.92 2.88 -9.38
CA GLY A 90 -9.04 3.45 -10.12
C GLY A 90 -8.76 4.85 -10.67
N SER A 91 -9.61 5.29 -11.59
CA SER A 91 -9.52 6.62 -12.21
C SER A 91 -10.32 7.67 -11.45
N THR A 92 -11.32 7.26 -10.66
CA THR A 92 -12.16 8.16 -9.86
C THR A 92 -11.98 7.94 -8.36
N GLU A 93 -12.33 8.94 -7.54
CA GLU A 93 -12.32 8.82 -6.07
C GLU A 93 -13.18 7.63 -5.59
N GLN A 94 -14.33 7.40 -6.23
CA GLN A 94 -15.23 6.32 -5.84
C GLN A 94 -14.62 4.94 -6.15
N GLU A 95 -14.06 4.76 -7.35
CA GLU A 95 -13.37 3.52 -7.73
C GLU A 95 -12.19 3.24 -6.80
N GLN A 96 -11.39 4.26 -6.51
CA GLN A 96 -10.25 4.14 -5.60
C GLN A 96 -10.69 3.79 -4.17
N ALA A 97 -11.80 4.37 -3.68
CA ALA A 97 -12.32 4.06 -2.34
C ALA A 97 -12.83 2.61 -2.26
N GLU A 98 -13.53 2.13 -3.29
CA GLU A 98 -13.96 0.74 -3.39
C GLU A 98 -12.76 -0.23 -3.45
N ALA A 99 -11.78 0.08 -4.31
CA ALA A 99 -10.54 -0.68 -4.41
C ALA A 99 -9.73 -0.68 -3.11
N MET A 100 -9.68 0.46 -2.39
CA MET A 100 -9.06 0.54 -1.06
C MET A 100 -9.78 -0.39 -0.07
N ARG A 101 -11.12 -0.35 0.02
CA ARG A 101 -11.88 -1.25 0.89
C ARG A 101 -11.59 -2.71 0.55
N ARG A 102 -11.57 -3.03 -0.74
CA ARG A 102 -11.24 -4.37 -1.25
C ARG A 102 -9.82 -4.80 -0.85
N TYR A 103 -8.82 -3.94 -1.03
CA TYR A 103 -7.45 -4.18 -0.59
C TYR A 103 -7.35 -4.45 0.91
N ILE A 104 -8.04 -3.65 1.72
CA ILE A 104 -8.05 -3.84 3.18
C ILE A 104 -8.65 -5.20 3.55
N ARG A 105 -9.78 -5.59 2.94
CA ARG A 105 -10.50 -6.83 3.23
C ARG A 105 -9.79 -8.08 2.71
N GLU A 106 -9.30 -8.05 1.47
CA GLU A 106 -8.75 -9.23 0.78
C GLU A 106 -7.25 -9.44 1.03
N VAL A 107 -6.51 -8.37 1.36
CA VAL A 107 -5.04 -8.43 1.52
C VAL A 107 -4.62 -8.03 2.92
N PHE A 108 -4.85 -6.77 3.29
CA PHE A 108 -4.20 -6.22 4.48
C PHE A 108 -4.63 -6.91 5.78
N ILE A 109 -5.93 -7.06 6.03
CA ILE A 109 -6.44 -7.68 7.27
C ILE A 109 -6.11 -9.19 7.35
N PRO A 110 -6.23 -9.98 6.26
CA PRO A 110 -5.75 -11.36 6.25
C PRO A 110 -4.25 -11.49 6.60
N GLU A 111 -3.39 -10.67 6.00
CA GLU A 111 -1.95 -10.70 6.30
C GLU A 111 -1.67 -10.20 7.73
N TYR A 112 -2.38 -9.19 8.20
CA TYR A 112 -2.33 -8.71 9.59
C TYR A 112 -2.68 -9.82 10.59
N ALA A 113 -3.72 -10.60 10.31
CA ALA A 113 -4.15 -11.71 11.16
C ALA A 113 -3.10 -12.84 11.22
N LYS A 114 -2.65 -13.30 10.05
CA LYS A 114 -1.65 -14.38 9.93
C LYS A 114 -0.35 -14.02 10.64
N ASN A 115 0.07 -12.75 10.57
CA ASN A 115 1.33 -12.27 11.13
C ASN A 115 1.43 -12.42 12.65
N PHE A 116 0.32 -12.64 13.36
CA PHE A 116 0.35 -12.93 14.79
C PHE A 116 0.89 -14.32 15.14
N ASN A 117 0.90 -15.26 14.19
CA ASN A 117 1.24 -16.67 14.41
C ASN A 117 0.39 -17.33 15.51
N LYS A 118 -0.92 -17.03 15.55
CA LYS A 118 -1.88 -17.51 16.56
C LYS A 118 -3.09 -18.26 15.97
N GLY A 119 -2.96 -18.72 14.72
CA GLY A 119 -4.06 -19.34 13.98
C GLY A 119 -5.27 -18.41 13.89
N LEU A 120 -5.03 -17.16 13.48
CA LEU A 120 -6.07 -16.16 13.29
C LEU A 120 -6.37 -16.00 11.80
N SER A 121 -7.62 -15.77 11.47
CA SER A 121 -8.06 -15.33 10.15
C SER A 121 -8.53 -13.87 10.18
N ALA A 122 -8.95 -13.33 9.03
CA ALA A 122 -9.45 -11.96 8.93
C ALA A 122 -10.70 -11.75 9.82
N GLU A 123 -11.54 -12.78 9.91
CA GLU A 123 -12.77 -12.79 10.71
C GLU A 123 -12.49 -12.67 12.20
N ASP A 124 -11.30 -13.03 12.67
CA ASP A 124 -10.93 -12.87 14.08
C ASP A 124 -10.52 -11.43 14.43
N ILE A 125 -10.25 -10.58 13.43
CA ILE A 125 -9.75 -9.23 13.65
C ILE A 125 -10.92 -8.26 13.78
N LYS A 126 -11.11 -7.68 14.97
CA LYS A 126 -12.07 -6.59 15.17
C LYS A 126 -11.46 -5.27 14.73
N PHE A 127 -11.78 -4.83 13.53
CA PHE A 127 -11.30 -3.56 12.98
C PHE A 127 -12.41 -2.70 12.39
N TYR A 128 -12.15 -1.40 12.30
CA TYR A 128 -12.96 -0.44 11.57
C TYR A 128 -12.04 0.49 10.79
N GLY A 129 -12.26 0.60 9.49
CA GLY A 129 -11.55 1.48 8.58
C GLY A 129 -12.34 2.76 8.30
N LYS A 130 -11.64 3.83 7.95
CA LYS A 130 -12.17 5.11 7.50
C LYS A 130 -11.30 5.64 6.37
N ILE A 131 -11.89 5.91 5.21
CA ILE A 131 -11.19 6.47 4.05
C ILE A 131 -11.31 7.99 4.10
N HIS A 132 -10.17 8.63 3.88
CA HIS A 132 -9.97 10.07 3.78
C HIS A 132 -9.40 10.38 2.41
N PHE A 133 -9.85 11.46 1.76
CA PHE A 133 -9.44 11.79 0.40
C PHE A 133 -8.43 12.95 0.36
N ASN A 134 -8.37 13.77 1.43
CA ASN A 134 -7.46 14.90 1.52
C ASN A 134 -6.46 14.73 2.66
N ARG A 135 -5.19 15.08 2.39
CA ARG A 135 -4.21 15.36 3.44
C ARG A 135 -4.18 16.87 3.60
N ASN A 136 -4.64 17.39 4.73
CA ASN A 136 -4.68 18.83 5.03
C ASN A 136 -3.28 19.49 5.20
N ARG A 137 -2.31 19.16 4.34
CA ARG A 137 -0.97 19.77 4.29
C ARG A 137 -0.51 19.93 2.83
N SER A 138 -0.61 21.17 2.34
CA SER A 138 -0.07 21.74 1.10
C SER A 138 -0.75 21.40 -0.23
N ASP A 139 -0.76 22.39 -1.12
CA ASP A 139 -1.47 22.51 -2.42
C ASP A 139 -1.10 21.48 -3.51
N ASN A 140 -0.55 20.32 -3.15
CA ASN A 140 -0.23 19.26 -4.12
C ASN A 140 -1.44 18.33 -4.26
N ASN A 141 -2.20 18.56 -5.35
CA ASN A 141 -3.42 17.86 -5.76
C ASN A 141 -3.23 16.39 -6.22
N GLU A 142 -2.08 15.77 -5.95
CA GLU A 142 -1.81 14.40 -6.40
C GLU A 142 -2.11 13.39 -5.30
N GLY A 143 -3.23 12.66 -5.43
CA GLY A 143 -3.45 11.36 -4.79
C GLY A 143 -3.29 11.31 -3.27
N ASN A 144 -4.16 12.01 -2.55
CA ASN A 144 -4.13 12.08 -1.09
C ASN A 144 -5.04 11.06 -0.38
N MET A 145 -5.66 10.13 -1.12
CA MET A 145 -6.49 9.10 -0.51
C MET A 145 -5.67 8.21 0.43
N HIS A 146 -6.16 8.06 1.65
CA HIS A 146 -5.57 7.20 2.65
C HIS A 146 -6.65 6.58 3.54
N CYS A 147 -6.28 5.51 4.23
CA CYS A 147 -7.18 4.78 5.11
C CYS A 147 -6.62 4.77 6.53
N HIS A 148 -7.45 5.20 7.48
CA HIS A 148 -7.23 5.02 8.90
C HIS A 148 -7.94 3.75 9.37
N ILE A 149 -7.22 2.86 10.05
CA ILE A 149 -7.80 1.65 10.62
C ILE A 149 -7.65 1.68 12.14
N ILE A 150 -8.76 1.46 12.85
CA ILE A 150 -8.80 1.22 14.28
C ILE A 150 -8.94 -0.28 14.50
N VAL A 151 -7.96 -0.92 15.14
CA VAL A 151 -7.99 -2.35 15.44
C VAL A 151 -8.02 -2.58 16.94
N SER A 152 -8.96 -3.40 17.41
CA SER A 152 -9.01 -3.82 18.82
C SER A 152 -7.75 -4.57 19.21
N ARG A 153 -7.27 -4.38 20.45
CA ARG A 153 -6.21 -5.23 21.03
C ARG A 153 -6.69 -6.67 21.25
N LYS A 154 -7.99 -6.90 21.26
CA LYS A 154 -8.57 -8.24 21.41
C LYS A 154 -9.13 -8.70 20.07
N ASP A 155 -9.04 -10.00 19.81
CA ASP A 155 -9.79 -10.62 18.72
C ASP A 155 -11.31 -10.43 18.89
N GLN A 156 -12.09 -10.74 17.85
CA GLN A 156 -13.55 -10.64 17.89
C GLN A 156 -14.17 -11.44 19.04
N SER A 157 -13.60 -12.60 19.39
CA SER A 157 -14.06 -13.46 20.48
C SER A 157 -13.69 -12.94 21.88
N ASN A 158 -12.93 -11.84 21.97
CA ASN A 158 -12.46 -11.23 23.21
C ASN A 158 -11.55 -12.14 24.07
N LYS A 159 -10.85 -13.09 23.44
CA LYS A 159 -9.98 -14.08 24.10
C LYS A 159 -8.49 -13.78 23.90
N LYS A 160 -8.04 -13.61 22.66
CA LYS A 160 -6.61 -13.44 22.32
C LYS A 160 -6.20 -11.97 22.38
N LYS A 161 -5.05 -11.67 23.00
CA LYS A 161 -4.40 -10.34 22.95
C LYS A 161 -3.54 -10.23 21.69
N LEU A 162 -3.79 -9.21 20.88
CA LEU A 162 -3.17 -8.89 19.60
C LEU A 162 -2.45 -7.54 19.75
N SER A 163 -1.13 -7.54 19.65
CA SER A 163 -0.35 -6.29 19.70
C SER A 163 0.61 -6.23 18.51
N PRO A 164 0.38 -5.34 17.53
CA PRO A 164 1.29 -5.18 16.40
C PRO A 164 2.60 -4.47 16.79
N LEU A 165 2.64 -3.90 18.01
CA LEU A 165 3.79 -3.19 18.56
C LEU A 165 4.69 -4.07 19.44
N THR A 166 4.43 -5.38 19.49
CA THR A 166 5.31 -6.32 20.22
C THR A 166 6.70 -6.41 19.59
N ASN A 167 7.70 -6.73 20.41
CA ASN A 167 9.07 -7.05 19.96
C ASN A 167 9.25 -8.57 19.71
N HIS A 168 8.29 -9.39 20.13
CA HIS A 168 8.28 -10.82 19.83
C HIS A 168 7.83 -11.02 18.38
N LYS A 169 8.53 -11.84 17.60
CA LYS A 169 8.19 -12.11 16.18
C LYS A 169 7.64 -13.52 15.95
N ASN A 170 8.39 -14.53 16.40
CA ASN A 170 8.02 -15.93 16.24
C ASN A 170 8.42 -16.75 17.47
N THR A 171 8.02 -16.28 18.65
CA THR A 171 8.40 -16.91 19.91
C THR A 171 7.60 -18.20 20.09
N LYS A 172 8.29 -19.35 20.10
CA LYS A 172 7.66 -20.69 20.20
C LYS A 172 7.53 -21.21 21.65
N LYS A 173 8.30 -20.65 22.60
CA LYS A 173 8.40 -21.12 23.99
C LYS A 173 8.19 -19.96 24.98
N GLY A 174 7.68 -20.29 26.17
CA GLY A 174 7.39 -19.33 27.23
C GLY A 174 5.93 -18.85 27.26
N THR A 175 5.64 -17.90 28.15
CA THR A 175 4.30 -17.35 28.40
C THR A 175 3.75 -16.59 27.19
N VAL A 176 4.62 -15.98 26.39
CA VAL A 176 4.25 -15.29 25.14
C VAL A 176 4.59 -16.18 23.96
N LYS A 177 3.56 -16.80 23.36
CA LYS A 177 3.67 -17.56 22.11
C LYS A 177 3.20 -16.73 20.92
N GLY A 178 3.90 -16.85 19.80
CA GLY A 178 3.69 -16.08 18.58
C GLY A 178 4.50 -14.77 18.55
N GLY A 179 3.96 -13.74 17.90
CA GLY A 179 4.62 -12.45 17.80
C GLY A 179 3.95 -11.57 16.76
N PHE A 180 4.65 -10.56 16.26
CA PHE A 180 4.23 -9.76 15.11
C PHE A 180 5.48 -9.20 14.43
N ASP A 181 5.66 -9.50 13.15
CA ASP A 181 6.79 -8.95 12.38
C ASP A 181 6.29 -7.87 11.41
N ARG A 182 6.50 -6.61 11.79
CA ARG A 182 6.05 -5.46 10.98
C ARG A 182 6.70 -5.45 9.59
N ALA A 183 7.97 -5.83 9.48
CA ALA A 183 8.65 -5.87 8.18
C ALA A 183 8.04 -6.95 7.27
N ASN A 184 7.70 -8.10 7.84
CA ASN A 184 7.00 -9.15 7.10
C ASN A 184 5.60 -8.69 6.66
N LEU A 185 4.83 -8.02 7.53
CA LEU A 185 3.53 -7.47 7.14
C LEU A 185 3.64 -6.52 5.96
N PHE A 186 4.58 -5.57 6.02
CA PHE A 186 4.73 -4.56 4.96
C PHE A 186 5.10 -5.21 3.62
N GLN A 187 6.02 -6.17 3.64
CA GLN A 187 6.39 -6.90 2.43
C GLN A 187 5.21 -7.71 1.84
N GLN A 188 4.42 -8.38 2.68
CA GLN A 188 3.28 -9.17 2.21
C GLN A 188 2.11 -8.29 1.75
N ALA A 189 1.91 -7.15 2.41
CA ALA A 189 0.91 -6.17 2.03
C ALA A 189 1.21 -5.54 0.66
N GLU A 190 2.49 -5.28 0.35
CA GLU A 190 2.91 -4.85 -1.00
C GLU A 190 2.72 -5.94 -2.04
N LYS A 191 3.24 -7.15 -1.80
CA LYS A 191 3.08 -8.26 -2.74
C LYS A 191 1.61 -8.60 -3.00
N GLY A 192 0.76 -8.49 -1.98
CA GLY A 192 -0.67 -8.69 -2.11
C GLY A 192 -1.35 -7.57 -2.89
N PHE A 193 -0.93 -6.31 -2.71
CA PHE A 193 -1.36 -5.19 -3.54
C PHE A 193 -1.01 -5.43 -5.01
N ASP A 194 0.26 -5.75 -5.28
CA ASP A 194 0.79 -5.94 -6.63
C ASP A 194 0.02 -7.04 -7.38
N LYS A 195 -0.31 -8.15 -6.70
CA LYS A 195 -1.15 -9.22 -7.25
C LYS A 195 -2.60 -8.80 -7.44
N LEU A 196 -3.19 -8.11 -6.48
CA LEU A 196 -4.61 -7.75 -6.51
C LEU A 196 -4.93 -6.77 -7.65
N PHE A 197 -4.04 -5.82 -7.90
CA PHE A 197 -4.22 -4.77 -8.91
C PHE A 197 -3.36 -4.97 -10.16
N ASN A 198 -2.68 -6.11 -10.29
CA ASN A 198 -1.74 -6.39 -11.37
C ASN A 198 -0.72 -5.23 -11.56
N TYR A 199 -0.21 -4.72 -10.45
CA TYR A 199 0.68 -3.57 -10.42
C TYR A 199 2.14 -4.03 -10.48
N ASP A 200 2.83 -3.65 -11.55
CA ASP A 200 4.25 -3.93 -11.71
C ASP A 200 5.07 -2.89 -10.93
N ARG A 201 5.39 -3.24 -9.68
CA ARG A 201 6.09 -2.34 -8.77
C ARG A 201 7.57 -2.21 -9.14
N PRO A 202 8.06 -0.98 -9.39
CA PRO A 202 9.49 -0.74 -9.56
C PRO A 202 10.28 -1.16 -8.32
N LEU A 203 11.41 -1.84 -8.51
CA LEU A 203 12.24 -2.34 -7.40
C LEU A 203 12.65 -1.24 -6.41
N ASN A 204 12.96 -0.04 -6.92
CA ASN A 204 13.33 1.13 -6.12
C ASN A 204 12.17 1.69 -5.28
N GLU A 205 10.92 1.35 -5.62
CA GLU A 205 9.72 1.71 -4.85
C GLU A 205 9.26 0.60 -3.90
N SER A 206 9.99 -0.53 -3.83
CA SER A 206 9.67 -1.63 -2.92
C SER A 206 10.07 -1.34 -1.47
N PHE A 207 9.29 -1.87 -0.54
CA PHE A 207 9.62 -1.88 0.89
C PHE A 207 10.96 -2.57 1.15
N GLU A 208 11.28 -3.63 0.40
CA GLU A 208 12.55 -4.34 0.53
C GLU A 208 13.74 -3.42 0.25
N CYS A 209 13.69 -2.65 -0.84
CA CYS A 209 14.72 -1.68 -1.17
C CYS A 209 14.81 -0.57 -0.10
N TYR A 210 13.68 0.05 0.24
CA TYR A 210 13.65 1.10 1.27
C TYR A 210 14.21 0.62 2.62
N ASN A 211 13.81 -0.57 3.07
CA ASN A 211 14.26 -1.13 4.33
C ASN A 211 15.75 -1.51 4.30
N ALA A 212 16.25 -2.04 3.17
CA ALA A 212 17.67 -2.33 2.98
C ALA A 212 18.52 -1.05 3.00
N MET A 213 18.08 0.00 2.30
CA MET A 213 18.81 1.27 2.24
C MET A 213 18.79 1.99 3.60
N LYS A 214 17.64 2.09 4.25
CA LYS A 214 17.49 2.86 5.50
C LYS A 214 18.04 2.15 6.73
N SER A 215 17.84 0.84 6.85
CA SER A 215 18.08 0.08 8.08
C SER A 215 18.87 -1.22 7.86
N GLY A 216 19.33 -1.49 6.65
CA GLY A 216 20.15 -2.65 6.32
C GLY A 216 21.60 -2.51 6.77
N SER A 217 22.31 -3.64 6.84
CA SER A 217 23.77 -3.60 6.96
C SER A 217 24.40 -3.05 5.69
N ILE A 218 25.65 -2.56 5.78
CA ILE A 218 26.42 -2.08 4.62
C ILE A 218 26.42 -3.12 3.48
N GLN A 219 26.59 -4.40 3.81
CA GLN A 219 26.52 -5.48 2.81
C GLN A 219 25.16 -5.59 2.12
N LYS A 220 24.04 -5.38 2.85
CA LYS A 220 22.70 -5.38 2.24
C LYS A 220 22.48 -4.15 1.37
N GLN A 221 23.02 -3.00 1.77
CA GLN A 221 22.95 -1.77 0.97
C GLN A 221 23.71 -1.93 -0.35
N ILE A 222 24.95 -2.44 -0.31
CA ILE A 222 25.76 -2.71 -1.51
C ILE A 222 25.04 -3.68 -2.46
N LYS A 223 24.56 -4.82 -1.96
CA LYS A 223 23.82 -5.79 -2.77
C LYS A 223 22.55 -5.21 -3.40
N MET A 224 21.85 -4.34 -2.66
CA MET A 224 20.65 -3.69 -3.20
C MET A 224 21.01 -2.68 -4.29
N GLN A 225 22.11 -1.93 -4.11
CA GLN A 225 22.61 -1.00 -5.12
C GLN A 225 23.03 -1.74 -6.39
N GLU A 226 23.82 -2.82 -6.29
CA GLU A 226 24.23 -3.65 -7.42
C GLU A 226 23.01 -4.14 -8.23
N ARG A 227 21.97 -4.64 -7.55
CA ARG A 227 20.73 -5.08 -8.21
C ARG A 227 19.98 -3.94 -8.90
N MET A 228 20.00 -2.73 -8.32
CA MET A 228 19.40 -1.56 -8.97
C MET A 228 20.18 -1.13 -10.21
N ASP A 229 21.52 -1.18 -10.15
CA ASP A 229 22.39 -0.83 -11.27
C ASP A 229 22.23 -1.84 -12.42
N GLU A 230 22.13 -3.14 -12.12
CA GLU A 230 21.83 -4.19 -13.11
C GLU A 230 20.51 -3.94 -13.85
N LEU A 231 19.43 -3.64 -13.12
CA LEU A 231 18.13 -3.31 -13.74
C LEU A 231 18.22 -2.05 -14.63
N THR A 232 18.98 -1.05 -14.21
CA THR A 232 19.12 0.20 -14.95
C THR A 232 19.90 -0.03 -16.25
N ASN A 233 20.97 -0.82 -16.19
CA ASN A 233 21.80 -1.17 -17.34
C ASN A 233 21.07 -2.07 -18.36
N SER A 234 20.20 -2.98 -17.90
CA SER A 234 19.38 -3.80 -18.82
C SER A 234 18.39 -2.96 -19.62
N VAL A 235 17.78 -1.93 -19.01
CA VAL A 235 16.83 -1.05 -19.71
C VAL A 235 17.54 -0.17 -20.75
N GLN A 236 18.76 0.30 -20.47
CA GLN A 236 19.55 1.08 -21.44
C GLN A 236 20.00 0.27 -22.67
N HIS A 237 20.23 -1.04 -22.51
CA HIS A 237 20.61 -1.91 -23.63
C HIS A 237 19.44 -2.17 -24.60
N ASP A 238 18.20 -2.23 -24.11
CA ASP A 238 17.01 -2.42 -24.94
C ASP A 238 16.66 -1.15 -25.74
N ASP A 239 16.86 0.04 -25.16
CA ASP A 239 16.69 1.33 -25.87
C ASP A 239 17.75 1.54 -26.97
N MET A 240 19.02 1.15 -26.73
CA MET A 240 20.08 1.18 -27.76
C MET A 240 19.84 0.18 -28.90
N ASN A 241 19.25 -0.99 -28.60
CA ASN A 241 18.90 -1.97 -29.61
C ASN A 241 17.69 -1.54 -30.45
N SER A 242 16.68 -0.91 -29.86
CA SER A 242 15.53 -0.39 -30.63
C SER A 242 15.92 0.77 -31.56
N VAL A 243 16.79 1.68 -31.11
CA VAL A 243 17.32 2.79 -31.94
C VAL A 243 18.23 2.28 -33.06
N SER A 244 19.04 1.25 -32.80
CA SER A 244 19.88 0.64 -33.85
C SER A 244 19.06 -0.16 -34.88
N GLN A 245 17.95 -0.79 -34.47
CA GLN A 245 17.01 -1.44 -35.39
C GLN A 245 16.32 -0.42 -36.30
N TYR A 246 15.83 0.70 -35.75
CA TYR A 246 15.25 1.81 -36.54
C TYR A 246 16.27 2.44 -37.52
N ASN A 247 17.53 2.58 -37.11
CA ASN A 247 18.60 3.07 -38.00
C ASN A 247 19.00 2.05 -39.08
N SER A 248 18.94 0.74 -38.79
CA SER A 248 19.24 -0.29 -39.78
C SER A 248 18.13 -0.45 -40.84
N GLU A 249 16.87 -0.25 -40.47
CA GLU A 249 15.74 -0.27 -41.40
C GLU A 249 15.63 1.00 -42.26
N SER A 250 16.05 2.16 -41.74
CA SER A 250 16.08 3.40 -42.52
C SER A 250 17.23 3.39 -43.54
N VAL A 251 18.42 2.95 -43.16
CA VAL A 251 19.59 2.82 -44.06
C VAL A 251 19.34 1.81 -45.19
N SER A 252 18.68 0.69 -44.89
CA SER A 252 18.35 -0.33 -45.90
C SER A 252 17.21 0.07 -46.87
N LYS A 253 16.39 1.08 -46.52
CA LYS A 253 15.38 1.66 -47.43
C LYS A 253 16.01 2.67 -48.39
N SER A 254 16.97 3.48 -47.94
CA SER A 254 17.73 4.40 -48.81
C SER A 254 18.57 3.67 -49.86
N ASP A 255 19.25 2.58 -49.48
CA ASP A 255 20.08 1.79 -50.41
C ASP A 255 19.26 1.06 -51.50
N LYS A 256 17.98 0.76 -51.21
CA LYS A 256 17.07 0.15 -52.18
C LYS A 256 16.49 1.16 -53.18
N GLN A 257 16.33 2.43 -52.79
CA GLN A 257 15.92 3.50 -53.69
C GLN A 257 17.04 3.91 -54.65
N GLU A 258 18.29 4.02 -54.17
CA GLU A 258 19.44 4.33 -55.03
C GLU A 258 19.69 3.24 -56.10
N LYS A 259 19.60 1.96 -55.72
CA LYS A 259 19.76 0.84 -56.66
C LYS A 259 18.62 0.72 -57.69
N GLN A 260 17.42 1.21 -57.39
CA GLN A 260 16.31 1.25 -58.36
C GLN A 260 16.45 2.42 -59.34
N GLU A 261 17.00 3.57 -58.92
CA GLU A 261 17.26 4.70 -59.83
C GLU A 261 18.44 4.44 -60.78
N GLU A 262 19.50 3.78 -60.32
CA GLU A 262 20.62 3.38 -61.19
C GLU A 262 20.20 2.36 -62.27
N ASN A 263 19.36 1.39 -61.92
CA ASN A 263 18.86 0.41 -62.89
C ASN A 263 17.88 1.01 -63.91
N LYS A 264 17.13 2.06 -63.54
CA LYS A 264 16.29 2.81 -64.50
C LYS A 264 17.10 3.67 -65.47
N LYS A 265 18.27 4.17 -65.07
CA LYS A 265 19.18 4.93 -65.95
C LYS A 265 19.93 4.03 -66.93
N ARG A 266 20.29 2.79 -66.56
CA ARG A 266 20.97 1.85 -67.47
C ARG A 266 20.08 1.29 -68.59
N ASN A 267 18.77 1.21 -68.41
CA ASN A 267 17.85 0.65 -69.42
C ASN A 267 17.33 1.65 -70.47
N ARG A 268 17.86 2.89 -70.52
CA ARG A 268 17.45 3.91 -71.51
C ARG A 268 18.45 4.17 -72.64
N GLY A 269 19.58 3.48 -72.69
CA GLY A 269 20.55 3.61 -73.78
C GLY A 269 20.75 2.30 -74.52
N LEU A 270 19.97 2.05 -75.57
CA LEU A 270 20.29 1.26 -76.77
C LEU A 270 18.99 0.88 -77.51
N LYS A 271 18.58 1.74 -78.46
CA LYS A 271 17.77 1.35 -79.61
C LYS A 271 18.38 2.03 -80.84
N PHE A 272 18.91 1.23 -81.75
CA PHE A 272 18.94 1.55 -83.18
C PHE A 272 17.57 1.19 -83.76
#